data_AF-A0A2V7Z1T9-F1
#
_entry.id   AF-A0A2V7Z1T9-F1
#
_cell.length_a   1.000
_cell.length_b   1.000
_cell.length_c   1.000
_cell.angle_alpha   90.00
_cell.angle_beta   90.00
_cell.angle_gamma   90.00
#
_symmetry.space_group_name_H-M   'P 1'
#
loop_
_entity.id
_entity.type
_entity.pdbx_description
1 polymer ?
#
loop_
_entity_poly.entity_id
_entity_poly.type
_entity_poly.pdbx_seq_one_letter_code
_entity_poly.pdbx_strand_id
1 'polypeptide(L)'
;MSKTANPASVAPLTREELVRSLVTGERRFHEIPKTLPAEEAAEIRRQALAEMTSTPLANIGHHSLDVQRASHRNCENFIGVAQIPMGVVGPLKVRGKYADGDFWVPLATTEAALVASTNRGCAALREAGGAVVRIEDVGMTRAPVFRTSGIVQTQGFLQWIQDHEEEIRDLAERTSRYLKLLEVRPYAFGTTVFLCFRFDTGDAMGMNMATIACDRVVNELIEPATGVPCIGLSGNYCVDKKPAAINWHEGRGKRIYAEILLDAPILHHILKTDARSLV
;
A
#
# COMPACT_ATOMS: atom_id res chain seq x y z
N MET A 1 49.72 -37.85 11.42
CA MET A 1 48.65 -38.33 10.53
C MET A 1 47.32 -37.97 11.16
N SER A 2 46.61 -37.00 10.57
CA SER A 2 45.14 -36.91 10.55
C SER A 2 44.81 -35.58 9.86
N LYS A 3 44.61 -35.64 8.54
CA LYS A 3 44.04 -34.55 7.77
C LYS A 3 42.55 -34.53 8.12
N THR A 4 42.10 -33.48 8.80
CA THR A 4 40.69 -33.16 8.93
C THR A 4 40.12 -32.95 7.53
N ALA A 5 39.13 -33.78 7.19
CA ALA A 5 38.43 -33.71 5.92
C ALA A 5 37.70 -32.37 5.82
N ASN A 6 37.98 -31.64 4.74
CA ASN A 6 37.20 -30.51 4.29
C ASN A 6 35.78 -31.03 4.00
N PRO A 7 34.69 -30.46 4.54
CA PRO A 7 33.35 -30.87 4.14
C PRO A 7 33.24 -30.66 2.64
N ALA A 8 32.94 -31.74 1.91
CA ALA A 8 32.79 -31.72 0.47
C ALA A 8 31.86 -30.56 0.09
N SER A 9 32.34 -29.64 -0.75
CA SER A 9 31.49 -28.65 -1.38
C SER A 9 30.42 -29.43 -2.15
N VAL A 10 29.21 -29.48 -1.60
CA VAL A 10 28.05 -30.06 -2.29
C VAL A 10 27.98 -29.35 -3.63
N ALA A 11 28.11 -30.12 -4.71
CA ALA A 11 28.01 -29.56 -6.05
C ALA A 11 26.70 -28.77 -6.15
N PRO A 12 26.68 -27.59 -6.78
CA PRO A 12 25.44 -26.84 -6.95
C PRO A 12 24.41 -27.74 -7.64
N LEU A 13 23.25 -27.90 -7.00
CA LEU A 13 22.13 -28.70 -7.51
C LEU A 13 21.78 -28.24 -8.93
N THR A 14 21.50 -29.19 -9.82
CA THR A 14 21.06 -28.84 -11.18
C THR A 14 19.66 -28.23 -11.14
N ARG A 15 19.31 -27.55 -12.23
CA ARG A 15 17.98 -27.00 -12.41
C ARG A 15 16.90 -28.09 -12.30
N GLU A 16 17.09 -29.27 -12.90
CA GLU A 16 16.11 -30.35 -12.81
C GLU A 16 15.97 -30.89 -11.39
N GLU A 17 17.07 -30.99 -10.64
CA GLU A 17 17.05 -31.41 -9.24
C GLU A 17 16.28 -30.41 -8.37
N LEU A 18 16.48 -29.11 -8.60
CA LEU A 18 15.74 -28.06 -7.89
C LEU A 18 14.25 -28.13 -8.21
N VAL A 19 13.87 -28.27 -9.49
CA VAL A 19 12.46 -28.45 -9.89
C VAL A 19 11.88 -29.69 -9.21
N ARG A 20 12.55 -30.84 -9.29
CA ARG A 20 12.07 -32.09 -8.68
C ARG A 20 11.89 -31.95 -7.17
N SER A 21 12.83 -31.32 -6.46
CA SER A 21 12.75 -31.12 -5.01
C SER A 21 11.56 -30.25 -4.59
N LEU A 22 11.13 -29.32 -5.45
CA LEU A 22 9.92 -28.53 -5.23
C LEU A 22 8.65 -29.36 -5.50
N VAL A 23 8.65 -30.15 -6.57
CA VAL A 23 7.52 -31.02 -6.95
C VAL A 23 7.28 -32.11 -5.89
N THR A 24 8.33 -32.73 -5.34
CA THR A 24 8.22 -33.75 -4.28
C THR A 24 7.94 -33.15 -2.89
N GLY A 25 8.06 -31.83 -2.74
CA GLY A 25 7.86 -31.14 -1.46
C GLY A 25 9.05 -31.21 -0.50
N GLU A 26 10.19 -31.75 -0.93
CA GLU A 26 11.46 -31.72 -0.18
C GLU A 26 11.94 -30.28 0.07
N ARG A 27 11.59 -29.36 -0.83
CA ARG A 27 11.90 -27.93 -0.73
C ARG A 27 10.64 -27.09 -0.97
N ARG A 28 10.56 -25.93 -0.31
CA ARG A 28 9.52 -24.90 -0.52
C ARG A 28 10.00 -23.85 -1.52
N PHE A 29 9.07 -23.17 -2.20
CA PHE A 29 9.41 -22.15 -3.23
C PHE A 29 10.35 -21.03 -2.75
N HIS A 30 10.27 -20.63 -1.48
CA HIS A 30 11.11 -19.56 -0.91
C HIS A 30 12.52 -20.04 -0.53
N GLU A 31 12.75 -21.36 -0.52
CA GLU A 31 14.03 -21.98 -0.14
C GLU A 31 14.96 -22.19 -1.33
N ILE A 32 14.59 -21.72 -2.54
CA ILE A 32 15.50 -21.72 -3.69
C ILE A 32 16.78 -20.93 -3.34
N PRO A 33 17.98 -21.42 -3.72
CA PRO A 33 19.23 -20.74 -3.41
C PRO A 33 19.23 -19.27 -3.83
N LYS A 34 19.51 -18.37 -2.87
CA LYS A 34 19.57 -16.92 -3.11
C LYS A 34 20.75 -16.51 -4.00
N THR A 35 21.66 -17.42 -4.28
CA THR A 35 22.80 -17.24 -5.19
C THR A 35 22.39 -17.32 -6.66
N LEU A 36 21.22 -17.89 -6.96
CA LEU A 36 20.73 -17.99 -8.34
C LEU A 36 20.24 -16.62 -8.84
N PRO A 37 20.42 -16.32 -10.14
CA PRO A 37 19.75 -15.20 -10.79
C PRO A 37 18.23 -15.27 -10.55
N ALA A 38 17.59 -14.12 -10.31
CA ALA A 38 16.16 -14.05 -10.02
C ALA A 38 15.29 -14.61 -11.15
N GLU A 39 15.73 -14.41 -12.40
CA GLU A 39 15.12 -14.95 -13.61
C GLU A 39 15.11 -16.47 -13.61
N GLU A 40 16.26 -17.09 -13.31
CA GLU A 40 16.41 -18.55 -13.24
C GLU A 40 15.60 -19.11 -12.07
N ALA A 41 15.67 -18.46 -10.90
CA ALA A 41 14.88 -18.84 -9.74
C ALA A 41 13.37 -18.79 -10.06
N ALA A 42 12.91 -17.74 -10.75
CA ALA A 42 11.51 -17.61 -11.16
C ALA A 42 11.09 -18.70 -12.16
N GLU A 43 11.97 -19.05 -13.10
CA GLU A 43 11.72 -20.10 -14.07
C GLU A 43 11.61 -21.48 -13.41
N ILE A 44 12.51 -21.79 -12.45
CA ILE A 44 12.45 -23.02 -11.65
C ILE A 44 11.13 -23.11 -10.88
N ARG A 45 10.72 -22.03 -10.18
CA ARG A 45 9.43 -22.02 -9.45
C ARG A 45 8.27 -22.23 -10.40
N ARG A 46 8.26 -21.54 -11.54
CA ARG A 46 7.19 -21.63 -12.54
C ARG A 46 7.11 -23.03 -13.14
N GLN A 47 8.24 -23.64 -13.48
CA GLN A 47 8.30 -25.00 -14.02
C GLN A 47 7.79 -26.03 -13.01
N ALA A 48 8.28 -25.97 -11.76
CA ALA A 48 7.80 -26.85 -10.70
C ALA A 48 6.29 -26.70 -10.47
N LEU A 49 5.78 -25.46 -10.41
CA LEU A 49 4.35 -25.23 -10.25
C LEU A 49 3.52 -25.76 -11.43
N ALA A 50 4.02 -25.62 -12.66
CA ALA A 50 3.37 -26.16 -13.85
C ALA A 50 3.28 -27.70 -13.80
N GLU A 51 4.34 -28.38 -13.34
CA GLU A 51 4.35 -29.84 -13.15
C GLU A 51 3.38 -30.26 -12.03
N MET A 52 3.44 -29.61 -10.86
CA MET A 52 2.57 -29.91 -9.72
C MET A 52 1.08 -29.75 -10.03
N THR A 53 0.73 -28.78 -10.87
CA THR A 53 -0.67 -28.44 -11.21
C THR A 53 -1.11 -28.97 -12.57
N SER A 54 -0.21 -29.62 -13.32
CA SER A 54 -0.44 -30.04 -14.70
C SER A 54 -1.02 -28.92 -15.59
N THR A 55 -0.60 -27.67 -15.35
CA THR A 55 -1.13 -26.47 -16.01
C THR A 55 0.00 -25.69 -16.69
N PRO A 56 -0.10 -25.36 -17.99
CA PRO A 56 0.92 -24.58 -18.67
C PRO A 56 0.92 -23.13 -18.18
N LEU A 57 2.11 -22.60 -17.84
CA LEU A 57 2.29 -21.25 -17.31
C LEU A 57 3.12 -20.34 -18.23
N ALA A 58 3.23 -20.65 -19.52
CA ALA A 58 4.10 -19.92 -20.46
C ALA A 58 3.78 -18.41 -20.50
N ASN A 59 2.50 -18.04 -20.57
CA ASN A 59 2.07 -16.65 -20.77
C ASN A 59 2.49 -15.70 -19.63
N ILE A 60 2.51 -16.17 -18.37
CA ILE A 60 2.94 -15.34 -17.24
C ILE A 60 4.45 -15.13 -17.23
N GLY A 61 5.22 -15.95 -17.95
CA GLY A 61 6.67 -15.84 -18.06
C GLY A 61 7.17 -14.91 -19.16
N HIS A 62 6.30 -14.47 -20.06
CA HIS A 62 6.65 -13.52 -21.11
C HIS A 62 6.33 -12.09 -20.65
N HIS A 63 7.34 -11.36 -20.20
CA HIS A 63 7.20 -10.00 -19.72
C HIS A 63 8.47 -9.16 -19.89
N SER A 64 8.31 -7.84 -19.87
CA SER A 64 9.41 -6.87 -19.93
C SER A 64 9.85 -6.33 -18.56
N LEU A 65 9.31 -6.89 -17.46
CA LEU A 65 9.68 -6.47 -16.11
C LEU A 65 11.09 -6.94 -15.72
N ASP A 66 11.82 -6.07 -15.01
CA ASP A 66 13.07 -6.38 -14.33
C ASP A 66 12.79 -7.34 -13.16
N VAL A 67 13.12 -8.62 -13.34
CA VAL A 67 12.80 -9.69 -12.37
C VAL A 67 13.64 -9.54 -11.11
N GLN A 68 14.87 -9.07 -11.23
CA GLN A 68 15.72 -8.79 -10.07
C GLN A 68 15.04 -7.76 -9.16
N ARG A 69 14.67 -6.61 -9.72
CA ARG A 69 13.99 -5.57 -8.94
C ARG A 69 12.65 -6.07 -8.37
N ALA A 70 11.83 -6.73 -9.19
CA ALA A 70 10.52 -7.22 -8.78
C ALA A 70 10.61 -8.24 -7.63
N SER A 71 11.54 -9.20 -7.72
CA SER A 71 11.72 -10.27 -6.74
C SER A 71 12.25 -9.78 -5.39
N HIS A 72 12.99 -8.67 -5.39
CA HIS A 72 13.59 -8.12 -4.17
C HIS A 72 12.70 -7.09 -3.46
N ARG A 73 11.88 -6.34 -4.20
CA ARG A 73 11.16 -5.17 -3.63
C ARG A 73 9.65 -5.24 -3.73
N ASN A 74 9.10 -6.10 -4.60
CA ASN A 74 7.69 -6.02 -4.97
C ASN A 74 6.92 -7.33 -4.77
N CYS A 75 7.54 -8.49 -4.97
CA CYS A 75 6.85 -9.78 -4.92
C CYS A 75 7.80 -10.93 -4.54
N GLU A 76 7.46 -11.65 -3.47
CA GLU A 76 8.12 -12.89 -3.09
C GLU A 76 7.65 -14.07 -3.95
N ASN A 77 8.45 -15.15 -4.03
CA ASN A 77 8.12 -16.35 -4.81
C ASN A 77 7.71 -16.04 -6.26
N PHE A 78 8.37 -15.07 -6.89
CA PHE A 78 8.06 -14.62 -8.24
C PHE A 78 8.07 -15.79 -9.24
N ILE A 79 7.01 -15.92 -10.04
CA ILE A 79 6.84 -16.93 -11.11
C ILE A 79 6.53 -16.29 -12.48
N GLY A 80 6.28 -14.99 -12.51
CA GLY A 80 5.80 -14.29 -13.69
C GLY A 80 4.91 -13.11 -13.33
N VAL A 81 4.15 -12.61 -14.31
CA VAL A 81 3.34 -11.40 -14.18
C VAL A 81 1.92 -11.64 -14.71
N ALA A 82 0.95 -10.96 -14.11
CA ALA A 82 -0.37 -10.81 -14.72
C ALA A 82 -0.33 -9.63 -15.72
N GLN A 83 -0.79 -9.87 -16.94
CA GLN A 83 -0.90 -8.83 -17.97
C GLN A 83 -2.32 -8.24 -17.94
N ILE A 84 -2.44 -6.96 -17.60
CA ILE A 84 -3.72 -6.24 -17.54
C ILE A 84 -3.80 -5.30 -18.75
N PRO A 85 -4.87 -5.34 -19.57
CA PRO A 85 -5.05 -4.38 -20.66
C PRO A 85 -5.03 -2.94 -20.16
N MET A 86 -4.36 -2.06 -20.90
CA MET A 86 -4.25 -0.64 -20.57
C MET A 86 -4.81 0.21 -21.71
N GLY A 87 -5.75 1.09 -21.35
CA GLY A 87 -6.27 2.14 -22.22
C GLY A 87 -5.81 3.51 -21.76
N VAL A 88 -6.12 4.54 -22.56
CA VAL A 88 -5.91 5.94 -22.22
C VAL A 88 -7.24 6.68 -22.33
N VAL A 89 -7.51 7.57 -21.38
CA VAL A 89 -8.65 8.50 -21.42
C VAL A 89 -8.14 9.93 -21.43
N GLY A 90 -8.83 10.81 -22.15
CA GLY A 90 -8.53 12.24 -22.13
C GLY A 90 -8.79 12.98 -23.45
N PRO A 91 -8.35 14.25 -23.52
CA PRO A 91 -7.71 14.97 -22.41
C PRO A 91 -8.71 15.25 -21.27
N LEU A 92 -8.30 14.96 -20.04
CA LEU A 92 -8.97 15.33 -18.81
C LEU A 92 -8.54 16.76 -18.43
N LYS A 93 -9.43 17.73 -18.61
CA LYS A 93 -9.16 19.13 -18.27
C LYS A 93 -9.37 19.38 -16.78
N VAL A 94 -8.29 19.69 -16.06
CA VAL A 94 -8.27 19.91 -14.60
C VAL A 94 -7.84 21.34 -14.30
N ARG A 95 -8.50 21.98 -13.34
CA ARG A 95 -8.17 23.31 -12.79
C ARG A 95 -7.93 23.21 -11.29
N GLY A 96 -6.72 22.82 -10.92
CA GLY A 96 -6.31 22.62 -9.53
C GLY A 96 -5.04 23.40 -9.18
N LYS A 97 -4.75 23.48 -7.87
CA LYS A 97 -3.53 24.16 -7.37
C LYS A 97 -2.24 23.44 -7.79
N TYR A 98 -2.27 22.11 -7.82
CA TYR A 98 -1.10 21.25 -8.08
C TYR A 98 -1.06 20.72 -9.52
N ALA A 99 -2.18 20.82 -10.24
CA ALA A 99 -2.35 20.35 -11.61
C ALA A 99 -3.35 21.27 -12.31
N ASP A 100 -2.91 21.94 -13.37
CA ASP A 100 -3.74 22.82 -14.20
C ASP A 100 -3.41 22.58 -15.66
N GLY A 101 -4.40 22.11 -16.43
CA GLY A 101 -4.22 21.76 -17.84
C GLY A 101 -4.95 20.50 -18.28
N ASP A 102 -4.49 19.97 -19.42
CA ASP A 102 -5.08 18.82 -20.10
C ASP A 102 -4.21 17.57 -19.87
N PHE A 103 -4.80 16.53 -19.30
CA PHE A 103 -4.09 15.31 -18.90
C PHE A 103 -4.57 14.07 -19.64
N TRP A 104 -3.65 13.18 -20.01
CA TRP A 104 -3.96 11.85 -20.55
C TRP A 104 -3.76 10.82 -19.44
N VAL A 105 -4.84 10.17 -19.03
CA VAL A 105 -4.83 9.27 -17.86
C VAL A 105 -4.79 7.81 -18.33
N PRO A 106 -3.72 7.05 -18.03
CA PRO A 106 -3.69 5.62 -18.30
C PRO A 106 -4.61 4.88 -17.33
N LEU A 107 -5.42 3.95 -17.84
CA LEU A 107 -6.29 3.08 -17.05
C LEU A 107 -6.01 1.62 -17.39
N ALA A 108 -5.58 0.84 -16.40
CA ALA A 108 -5.42 -0.61 -16.52
C ALA A 108 -6.67 -1.32 -16.01
N THR A 109 -7.40 -2.03 -16.87
CA THR A 109 -8.65 -2.71 -16.50
C THR A 109 -8.97 -3.86 -17.45
N THR A 110 -9.71 -4.85 -16.95
CA THR A 110 -10.36 -5.89 -17.75
C THR A 110 -11.86 -5.64 -17.92
N GLU A 111 -12.41 -4.62 -17.25
CA GLU A 111 -13.83 -4.28 -17.33
C GLU A 111 -14.15 -3.60 -18.66
N ALA A 112 -15.06 -4.22 -19.42
CA ALA A 112 -15.53 -3.67 -20.67
C ALA A 112 -16.23 -2.32 -20.47
N ALA A 113 -16.13 -1.44 -21.45
CA ALA A 113 -16.72 -0.10 -21.46
C ALA A 113 -16.22 0.89 -20.39
N LEU A 114 -15.46 0.48 -19.36
CA LEU A 114 -14.95 1.41 -18.32
C LEU A 114 -14.12 2.55 -18.93
N VAL A 115 -13.15 2.21 -19.80
CA VAL A 115 -12.29 3.19 -20.48
C VAL A 115 -13.12 4.11 -21.37
N ALA A 116 -14.02 3.55 -22.18
CA ALA A 116 -14.86 4.33 -23.11
C ALA A 116 -15.83 5.27 -22.36
N SER A 117 -16.47 4.78 -21.29
CA SER A 117 -17.38 5.56 -20.44
C SER A 117 -16.64 6.70 -19.74
N THR A 118 -15.47 6.42 -19.18
CA THR A 118 -14.61 7.44 -18.54
C THR A 118 -14.14 8.48 -19.55
N ASN A 119 -13.77 8.07 -20.77
CA ASN A 119 -13.38 8.97 -21.85
C ASN A 119 -14.53 9.90 -22.29
N ARG A 120 -15.77 9.39 -22.33
CA ARG A 120 -16.97 10.21 -22.58
C ARG A 120 -17.16 11.26 -21.47
N GLY A 121 -16.89 10.90 -20.22
CA GLY A 121 -16.83 11.85 -19.10
C GLY A 121 -15.78 12.95 -19.31
N CYS A 122 -14.57 12.59 -19.74
CA CYS A 122 -13.51 13.55 -20.06
C CYS A 122 -13.95 14.54 -21.16
N ALA A 123 -14.68 14.08 -22.17
CA ALA A 123 -15.23 14.94 -23.21
C ALA A 123 -16.22 15.97 -22.64
N ALA A 124 -17.14 15.55 -21.75
CA ALA A 124 -18.05 16.47 -21.07
C ALA A 124 -17.29 17.50 -20.22
N LEU A 125 -16.27 17.07 -19.48
CA LEU A 125 -15.42 17.95 -18.68
C LEU A 125 -14.70 18.99 -19.53
N ARG A 126 -14.18 18.58 -20.70
CA ARG A 126 -13.47 19.48 -21.63
C ARG A 126 -14.41 20.55 -22.21
N GLU A 127 -15.59 20.17 -22.67
CA GLU A 127 -16.58 21.13 -23.21
C GLU A 127 -17.07 22.10 -22.12
N ALA A 128 -17.14 21.65 -20.86
CA ALA A 128 -17.50 22.49 -19.71
C ALA A 128 -16.34 23.35 -19.16
N GLY A 129 -15.19 23.41 -19.85
CA GLY A 129 -14.05 24.25 -19.44
C GLY A 129 -13.19 23.66 -18.30
N GLY A 130 -13.43 22.40 -17.92
CA GLY A 130 -12.61 21.65 -16.97
C GLY A 130 -13.12 21.64 -15.53
N ALA A 131 -12.83 20.54 -14.83
CA ALA A 131 -13.22 20.37 -13.43
C ALA A 131 -12.31 21.18 -12.51
N VAL A 132 -12.91 21.88 -11.54
CA VAL A 132 -12.17 22.55 -10.46
C VAL A 132 -11.86 21.52 -9.39
N VAL A 133 -10.59 21.39 -9.01
CA VAL A 133 -10.15 20.38 -8.03
C VAL A 133 -9.42 21.04 -6.87
N ARG A 134 -9.74 20.60 -5.64
CA ARG A 134 -9.07 21.00 -4.40
C ARG A 134 -8.64 19.75 -3.64
N ILE A 135 -7.44 19.80 -3.09
CA ILE A 135 -6.81 18.68 -2.38
C ILE A 135 -6.38 19.18 -1.01
N GLU A 136 -6.77 18.44 0.01
CA GLU A 136 -6.27 18.55 1.37
C GLU A 136 -5.40 17.32 1.63
N ASP A 137 -4.15 17.55 2.05
CA ASP A 137 -3.28 16.48 2.51
C ASP A 137 -3.58 16.20 3.98
N VAL A 138 -4.37 15.17 4.22
CA VAL A 138 -4.86 14.80 5.55
C VAL A 138 -3.82 13.96 6.30
N GLY A 139 -2.82 13.42 5.60
CA GLY A 139 -1.77 12.61 6.20
C GLY A 139 -2.10 11.12 6.32
N MET A 140 -1.05 10.31 6.38
CA MET A 140 -1.13 8.85 6.52
C MET A 140 -1.24 8.45 7.99
N THR A 141 -2.08 7.45 8.29
CA THR A 141 -2.35 7.03 9.67
C THR A 141 -1.84 5.62 9.98
N ARG A 142 -1.36 5.45 11.22
CA ARG A 142 -1.04 4.15 11.84
C ARG A 142 -1.55 4.18 13.28
N ALA A 143 -2.22 3.11 13.70
CA ALA A 143 -2.86 3.06 15.01
C ALA A 143 -2.47 1.79 15.79
N PRO A 144 -1.40 1.85 16.62
CA PRO A 144 -1.10 0.81 17.59
C PRO A 144 -2.21 0.66 18.63
N VAL A 145 -2.39 -0.56 19.13
CA VAL A 145 -3.35 -0.88 20.19
C VAL A 145 -2.62 -1.32 21.44
N PHE A 146 -2.99 -0.72 22.56
CA PHE A 146 -2.44 -0.96 23.88
C PHE A 146 -3.47 -1.57 24.81
N ARG A 147 -3.01 -2.32 25.82
CA ARG A 147 -3.87 -2.92 26.84
C ARG A 147 -3.46 -2.50 28.24
N THR A 148 -4.33 -1.78 28.92
CA THR A 148 -4.17 -1.39 30.32
C THR A 148 -4.84 -2.40 31.25
N SER A 149 -4.60 -2.27 32.56
CA SER A 149 -5.14 -3.14 33.62
C SER A 149 -6.47 -2.65 34.20
N GLY A 150 -6.89 -1.42 33.91
CA GLY A 150 -8.12 -0.84 34.43
C GLY A 150 -8.25 0.65 34.10
N ILE A 151 -9.40 1.24 34.45
CA ILE A 151 -9.75 2.63 34.10
C ILE A 151 -8.72 3.63 34.66
N VAL A 152 -8.21 3.41 35.88
CA VAL A 152 -7.20 4.29 36.49
C VAL A 152 -5.91 4.30 35.67
N GLN A 153 -5.42 3.12 35.25
CA GLN A 153 -4.23 3.06 34.38
C GLN A 153 -4.53 3.60 32.98
N THR A 154 -5.73 3.39 32.44
CA THR A 154 -6.16 4.03 31.18
C THR A 154 -6.06 5.55 31.26
N GLN A 155 -6.61 6.16 32.31
CA GLN A 155 -6.54 7.61 32.48
C GLN A 155 -5.09 8.10 32.63
N GLY A 156 -4.28 7.43 33.45
CA GLY A 156 -2.87 7.75 33.59
C GLY A 156 -2.09 7.61 32.28
N PHE A 157 -2.37 6.57 31.49
CA PHE A 157 -1.76 6.36 30.18
C PHE A 157 -2.15 7.46 29.18
N LEU A 158 -3.42 7.84 29.13
CA LEU A 158 -3.89 8.92 28.26
C LEU A 158 -3.26 10.26 28.62
N GLN A 159 -3.16 10.57 29.92
CA GLN A 159 -2.50 11.78 30.41
C GLN A 159 -1.01 11.77 30.05
N TRP A 160 -0.33 10.63 30.24
CA TRP A 160 1.08 10.49 29.90
C TRP A 160 1.34 10.73 28.40
N ILE A 161 0.49 10.19 27.51
CA ILE A 161 0.59 10.44 26.06
C ILE A 161 0.45 11.93 25.74
N GLN A 162 -0.48 12.62 26.39
CA GLN A 162 -0.66 14.07 26.21
C GLN A 162 0.55 14.86 26.71
N ASP A 163 1.09 14.51 27.88
CA ASP A 163 2.22 15.21 28.49
C ASP A 163 3.54 15.03 27.72
N HIS A 164 3.68 13.92 26.99
CA HIS A 164 4.90 13.55 26.26
C HIS A 164 4.73 13.60 24.74
N GLU A 165 3.73 14.32 24.22
CA GLU A 165 3.48 14.40 22.77
C GLU A 165 4.69 14.92 21.98
N GLU A 166 5.44 15.89 22.54
CA GLU A 166 6.63 16.44 21.88
C GLU A 166 7.81 15.45 21.88
N GLU A 167 7.99 14.64 22.93
CA GLU A 167 9.00 13.57 22.93
C GLU A 167 8.66 12.47 21.92
N ILE A 168 7.36 12.15 21.82
CA ILE A 168 6.82 11.23 20.81
C ILE A 168 7.09 11.79 19.40
N ARG A 169 6.83 13.08 19.18
CA ARG A 169 7.09 13.79 17.92
C ARG A 169 8.55 13.70 17.52
N ASP A 170 9.45 14.12 18.41
CA ASP A 170 10.89 14.11 18.18
C ASP A 170 11.40 12.72 17.80
N LEU A 171 10.96 11.68 18.52
CA LEU A 171 11.42 10.32 18.27
C LEU A 171 10.85 9.75 16.97
N ALA A 172 9.59 10.02 16.65
CA ALA A 172 8.96 9.60 15.40
C ALA A 172 9.66 10.24 14.20
N GLU A 173 9.89 11.55 14.21
CA GLU A 173 10.46 12.30 13.09
C GLU A 173 11.95 11.99 12.85
N ARG A 174 12.69 11.53 13.88
CA ARG A 174 14.06 11.01 13.71
C ARG A 174 14.16 9.77 12.82
N THR A 175 13.06 9.06 12.57
CA THR A 175 13.08 7.88 11.70
C THR A 175 13.17 8.20 10.22
N SER A 176 12.76 9.41 9.81
CA SER A 176 12.82 9.83 8.40
C SER A 176 12.70 11.34 8.27
N ARG A 177 13.59 11.94 7.49
CA ARG A 177 13.53 13.37 7.11
C ARG A 177 12.28 13.79 6.31
N TYR A 178 11.50 12.83 5.81
CA TYR A 178 10.27 13.08 5.04
C TYR A 178 9.00 12.82 5.86
N LEU A 179 9.14 12.42 7.12
CA LEU A 179 8.03 12.12 8.01
C LEU A 179 7.89 13.26 9.02
N LYS A 180 6.70 13.85 9.09
CA LYS A 180 6.33 14.79 10.16
C LYS A 180 5.10 14.26 10.88
N LEU A 181 5.14 14.23 12.20
CA LEU A 181 3.97 13.87 12.99
C LEU A 181 3.02 15.07 13.02
N LEU A 182 1.78 14.86 12.60
CA LEU A 182 0.74 15.89 12.59
C LEU A 182 -0.08 15.86 13.87
N GLU A 183 -0.45 14.67 14.33
CA GLU A 183 -1.18 14.47 15.59
C GLU A 183 -1.01 13.03 16.11
N VAL A 184 -1.20 12.86 17.42
CA VAL A 184 -1.42 11.57 18.07
C VAL A 184 -2.74 11.62 18.79
N ARG A 185 -3.76 10.95 18.26
CA ARG A 185 -5.10 10.96 18.86
C ARG A 185 -5.42 9.63 19.54
N PRO A 186 -5.61 9.62 20.87
CA PRO A 186 -6.02 8.41 21.57
C PRO A 186 -7.53 8.14 21.44
N TYR A 187 -7.88 6.86 21.33
CA TYR A 187 -9.26 6.36 21.39
C TYR A 187 -9.32 5.21 22.40
N ALA A 188 -9.96 5.44 23.54
CA ALA A 188 -10.02 4.48 24.63
C ALA A 188 -11.40 3.81 24.73
N PHE A 189 -11.39 2.49 24.83
CA PHE A 189 -12.57 1.64 25.04
C PHE A 189 -12.30 0.73 26.24
N GLY A 190 -12.57 1.25 27.44
CA GLY A 190 -12.23 0.58 28.70
C GLY A 190 -10.72 0.41 28.87
N THR A 191 -10.25 -0.83 28.80
CA THR A 191 -8.82 -1.18 28.93
C THR A 191 -8.08 -1.27 27.60
N THR A 192 -8.77 -1.07 26.48
CA THR A 192 -8.16 -1.07 25.15
C THR A 192 -7.99 0.36 24.68
N VAL A 193 -6.78 0.76 24.34
CA VAL A 193 -6.48 2.12 23.86
C VAL A 193 -5.83 2.05 22.49
N PHE A 194 -6.41 2.73 21.51
CA PHE A 194 -5.81 2.90 20.19
C PHE A 194 -5.14 4.28 20.15
N LEU A 195 -3.86 4.34 19.83
CA LEU A 195 -3.18 5.61 19.60
C LEU A 195 -3.09 5.83 18.10
N CYS A 196 -3.92 6.70 17.54
CA CYS A 196 -3.90 7.00 16.11
C CYS A 196 -2.87 8.08 15.82
N PHE A 197 -1.72 7.67 15.28
CA PHE A 197 -0.70 8.57 14.78
C PHE A 197 -1.03 8.98 13.35
N ARG A 198 -0.93 10.27 13.05
CA ARG A 198 -1.12 10.84 11.72
C ARG A 198 0.15 11.55 11.29
N PHE A 199 0.61 11.27 10.08
CA PHE A 199 1.87 11.77 9.56
C PHE A 199 1.71 12.45 8.20
N ASP A 200 2.41 13.55 7.99
CA ASP A 200 2.80 13.96 6.64
C ASP A 200 3.97 13.08 6.19
N THR A 201 3.86 12.55 4.98
CA THR A 201 4.83 11.62 4.39
C THR A 201 5.37 12.10 3.04
N GLY A 202 5.20 13.39 2.74
CA GLY A 202 5.53 13.98 1.45
C GLY A 202 4.81 13.29 0.29
N ASP A 203 5.58 12.95 -0.76
CA ASP A 203 5.04 12.30 -1.95
C ASP A 203 4.85 10.78 -1.80
N ALA A 204 5.37 10.18 -0.72
CA ALA A 204 5.17 8.77 -0.46
C ALA A 204 3.75 8.52 0.07
N MET A 205 3.17 7.35 -0.26
CA MET A 205 1.99 6.87 0.45
C MET A 205 2.28 6.72 1.97
N GLY A 206 3.52 6.40 2.32
CA GLY A 206 4.01 6.61 3.69
C GLY A 206 3.72 5.50 4.69
N MET A 207 3.05 4.41 4.29
CA MET A 207 2.67 3.36 5.25
C MET A 207 3.86 2.70 5.96
N ASN A 208 4.95 2.42 5.26
CA ASN A 208 6.13 1.81 5.88
C ASN A 208 6.83 2.81 6.81
N MET A 209 6.94 4.08 6.41
CA MET A 209 7.50 5.14 7.25
C MET A 209 6.71 5.30 8.55
N ALA A 210 5.37 5.38 8.45
CA ALA A 210 4.49 5.47 9.61
C ALA A 210 4.60 4.24 10.52
N THR A 211 4.68 3.02 9.95
CA THR A 211 4.87 1.80 10.75
C THR A 211 6.21 1.81 11.50
N ILE A 212 7.31 2.19 10.84
CA ILE A 212 8.65 2.25 11.47
C ILE A 212 8.68 3.32 12.57
N ALA A 213 8.09 4.49 12.31
CA ALA A 213 7.98 5.56 13.30
C ALA A 213 7.19 5.11 14.53
N CYS A 214 6.01 4.50 14.34
CA CYS A 214 5.22 3.98 15.44
C CYS A 214 5.93 2.84 16.19
N ASP A 215 6.54 1.88 15.49
CA ASP A 215 7.29 0.78 16.12
C ASP A 215 8.39 1.32 17.04
N ARG A 216 9.17 2.29 16.53
CA ARG A 216 10.23 2.92 17.30
C ARG A 216 9.69 3.64 18.53
N VAL A 217 8.67 4.47 18.37
CA VAL A 217 8.05 5.21 19.49
C VAL A 217 7.47 4.25 20.53
N VAL A 218 6.81 3.18 20.09
CA VAL A 218 6.23 2.17 20.97
C VAL A 218 7.33 1.49 21.81
N ASN A 219 8.36 0.97 21.14
CA ASN A 219 9.37 0.11 21.78
C ASN A 219 10.43 0.90 22.56
N GLU A 220 10.81 2.10 22.10
CA GLU A 220 11.88 2.90 22.71
C GLU A 220 11.37 3.91 23.75
N LEU A 221 10.07 4.26 23.73
CA LEU A 221 9.53 5.34 24.58
C LEU A 221 8.26 4.94 25.34
N ILE A 222 7.19 4.56 24.64
CA ILE A 222 5.87 4.39 25.29
C ILE A 222 5.86 3.18 26.24
N GLU A 223 6.22 1.98 25.77
CA GLU A 223 6.19 0.78 26.62
C GLU A 223 7.16 0.89 27.81
N PRO A 224 8.43 1.31 27.64
CA PRO A 224 9.36 1.43 28.76
C PRO A 224 8.94 2.46 29.81
N ALA A 225 8.37 3.60 29.41
CA ALA A 225 8.00 4.67 30.33
C ALA A 225 6.68 4.40 31.07
N THR A 226 5.74 3.71 30.42
CA THR A 226 4.37 3.53 30.97
C THR A 226 4.13 2.13 31.53
N GLY A 227 4.92 1.13 31.12
CA GLY A 227 4.68 -0.27 31.42
C GLY A 227 3.39 -0.84 30.78
N VAL A 228 2.75 -0.11 29.86
CA VAL A 228 1.53 -0.54 29.18
C VAL A 228 1.90 -1.28 27.89
N PRO A 229 1.57 -2.57 27.75
CA PRO A 229 1.96 -3.35 26.58
C PRO A 229 1.17 -2.96 25.32
N CYS A 230 1.90 -2.87 24.20
CA CYS A 230 1.37 -2.81 22.85
C CYS A 230 1.01 -4.22 22.38
N ILE A 231 -0.28 -4.44 22.09
CA ILE A 231 -0.78 -5.72 21.58
C ILE A 231 -0.52 -5.87 20.08
N GLY A 232 -0.39 -4.74 19.37
CA GLY A 232 0.01 -4.73 17.98
C GLY A 232 0.04 -3.33 17.38
N LEU A 233 0.97 -3.11 16.46
CA LEU A 233 1.14 -1.82 15.78
C LEU A 233 -0.04 -1.41 14.90
N SER A 234 -0.91 -2.35 14.53
CA SER A 234 -2.11 -2.11 13.73
C SER A 234 -3.34 -2.69 14.40
N GLY A 235 -3.96 -1.91 15.28
CA GLY A 235 -5.21 -2.24 15.97
C GLY A 235 -6.48 -2.12 15.12
N ASN A 236 -6.38 -2.04 13.79
CA ASN A 236 -7.51 -1.76 12.89
C ASN A 236 -8.28 -0.46 13.21
N TYR A 237 -7.62 0.52 13.84
CA TYR A 237 -8.17 1.87 14.06
C TYR A 237 -7.49 2.94 13.18
N CYS A 238 -6.67 2.52 12.21
CA CYS A 238 -5.99 3.42 11.28
C CYS A 238 -6.93 4.06 10.23
N VAL A 239 -7.75 3.38 9.41
CA VAL A 239 -7.93 1.94 9.12
C VAL A 239 -7.37 1.63 7.72
N ASP A 240 -6.45 0.66 7.61
CA ASP A 240 -5.83 0.32 6.34
C ASP A 240 -6.51 -0.88 5.65
N LYS A 241 -7.00 -0.66 4.42
CA LYS A 241 -7.62 -1.69 3.55
C LYS A 241 -8.90 -2.34 4.10
N LYS A 242 -9.65 -1.63 4.95
CA LYS A 242 -11.04 -2.01 5.33
C LYS A 242 -11.95 -0.78 5.32
N PRO A 243 -13.24 -0.93 4.99
CA PRO A 243 -14.20 0.16 5.13
C PRO A 243 -14.35 0.54 6.61
N ALA A 244 -14.25 1.83 6.92
CA ALA A 244 -14.38 2.32 8.29
C ALA A 244 -14.89 3.77 8.30
N ALA A 245 -15.84 4.06 9.19
CA ALA A 245 -16.42 5.40 9.34
C ALA A 245 -15.37 6.44 9.73
N ILE A 246 -14.34 6.07 10.51
CA ILE A 246 -13.25 6.98 10.86
C ILE A 246 -12.49 7.49 9.64
N ASN A 247 -12.23 6.64 8.63
CA ASN A 247 -11.58 7.09 7.39
C ASN A 247 -12.46 8.07 6.62
N TRP A 248 -13.78 7.88 6.66
CA TRP A 248 -14.74 8.77 6.00
C TRP A 248 -14.81 10.15 6.68
N HIS A 249 -14.92 10.16 8.02
CA HIS A 249 -15.06 11.40 8.79
C HIS A 249 -13.73 12.14 8.96
N GLU A 250 -12.69 11.47 9.45
CA GLU A 250 -11.40 12.09 9.79
C GLU A 250 -10.44 12.20 8.59
N GLY A 251 -10.76 11.50 7.49
CA GLY A 251 -9.89 11.36 6.32
C GLY A 251 -8.66 10.47 6.56
N ARG A 252 -8.02 10.03 5.46
CA ARG A 252 -6.77 9.28 5.47
C ARG A 252 -6.05 9.44 4.12
N GLY A 253 -4.78 9.83 4.16
CA GLY A 253 -4.02 10.15 2.94
C GLY A 253 -4.43 11.51 2.39
N LYS A 254 -5.02 11.55 1.19
CA LYS A 254 -5.48 12.79 0.56
C LYS A 254 -7.01 12.84 0.58
N ARG A 255 -7.57 13.99 0.94
CA ARG A 255 -8.99 14.29 0.75
C ARG A 255 -9.13 15.19 -0.47
N ILE A 256 -9.97 14.78 -1.40
CA ILE A 256 -10.07 15.39 -2.73
C ILE A 256 -11.51 15.80 -2.98
N TYR A 257 -11.68 17.04 -3.43
CA TYR A 257 -12.95 17.61 -3.85
C TYR A 257 -12.83 18.02 -5.31
N ALA A 258 -13.84 17.69 -6.10
CA ALA A 258 -13.92 18.07 -7.51
C ALA A 258 -15.33 18.55 -7.83
N GLU A 259 -15.44 19.64 -8.58
CA GLU A 259 -16.72 20.18 -9.03
C GLU A 259 -16.66 20.61 -10.50
N ILE A 260 -17.82 20.59 -11.15
CA ILE A 260 -17.99 21.07 -12.50
C ILE A 260 -19.45 21.50 -12.72
N LEU A 261 -19.64 22.51 -13.57
CA LEU A 261 -20.94 22.91 -14.08
C LEU A 261 -21.13 22.35 -15.49
N LEU A 262 -22.21 21.60 -15.71
CA LEU A 262 -22.53 21.03 -17.03
C LEU A 262 -23.78 21.71 -17.57
N ASP A 263 -23.64 22.42 -18.68
CA ASP A 263 -24.77 23.05 -19.36
C ASP A 263 -25.64 22.01 -20.07
N ALA A 264 -26.91 22.37 -20.30
CA ALA A 264 -27.88 21.47 -20.93
C ALA A 264 -27.41 20.85 -22.26
N PRO A 265 -26.76 21.59 -23.19
CA PRO A 265 -26.24 20.98 -24.42
C PRO A 265 -25.22 19.87 -24.15
N ILE A 266 -24.36 20.02 -23.13
CA ILE A 266 -23.36 19.01 -22.76
C ILE A 266 -24.06 17.75 -22.25
N LEU A 267 -25.06 17.91 -21.38
CA LEU A 267 -25.85 16.79 -20.85
C LEU A 267 -26.57 16.04 -21.99
N HIS A 268 -27.25 16.77 -22.88
CA HIS A 268 -28.01 16.16 -23.97
C HIS A 268 -27.13 15.53 -25.05
N HIS A 269 -26.07 16.23 -25.49
CA HIS A 269 -25.26 15.78 -26.61
C HIS A 269 -24.19 14.77 -26.21
N ILE A 270 -23.63 14.85 -25.00
CA ILE A 270 -22.53 13.97 -24.57
C ILE A 270 -23.04 12.89 -23.64
N LEU A 271 -23.72 13.27 -22.55
CA LEU A 271 -24.19 12.32 -21.54
C LEU A 271 -25.51 11.64 -21.91
N LYS A 272 -26.21 12.15 -22.94
CA LYS A 272 -27.50 11.64 -23.43
C LYS A 272 -28.57 11.64 -22.34
N THR A 273 -28.58 12.67 -21.50
CA THR A 273 -29.54 12.87 -20.40
C THR A 273 -29.86 14.35 -20.24
N ASP A 274 -30.64 14.69 -19.21
CA ASP A 274 -30.92 16.05 -18.77
C ASP A 274 -30.62 16.19 -17.27
N ALA A 275 -30.60 17.43 -16.76
CA ALA A 275 -30.25 17.71 -15.37
C ALA A 275 -31.23 17.10 -14.36
N ARG A 276 -32.52 17.05 -14.69
CA ARG A 276 -33.57 16.52 -13.80
C ARG A 276 -33.48 14.99 -13.70
N SER A 277 -33.10 14.33 -14.78
CA SER A 277 -32.91 12.88 -14.80
C SER A 277 -31.62 12.44 -14.09
N LEU A 278 -30.67 13.35 -13.86
CA LEU A 278 -29.36 13.06 -13.25
C LEU A 278 -29.38 13.13 -11.71
N VAL A 279 -30.32 13.87 -11.11
CA VAL A 279 -30.43 14.13 -9.66
C VAL A 279 -31.74 13.56 -9.10
#